data_AF-A0A0K0CYC4-F1
#
_entry.id   AF-A0A0K0CYC4-F1
#
_cell.length_a   1.000
_cell.length_b   1.000
_cell.length_c   1.000
_cell.angle_alpha   90.00
_cell.angle_beta   90.00
_cell.angle_gamma   90.00
#
_symmetry.space_group_name_H-M   'P 1'
#
loop_
_entity.id
_entity.type
_entity.pdbx_description
1 polymer ?
#
loop_
_entity_poly.entity_id
_entity_poly.type
_entity_poly.pdbx_seq_one_letter_code
_entity_poly.pdbx_strand_id
1 'polypeptide(L)'
;LCDRILCERRDPLACCFAAQTLRQKIMKSLGELPRESYLPLRESLISHLSQIDVSSHDQVADATATQLCLAVADLYIQVPEWNNWVTDLLNRCVL
;
A
#
# COMPACT_ATOMS: atom_id res chain seq x y z
N LEU A 1 0.26 12.72 -5.37
CA LEU A 1 0.48 12.25 -6.76
C LEU A 1 0.29 10.74 -6.88
N CYS A 2 1.12 9.91 -6.23
CA CYS A 2 1.01 8.45 -6.31
C CYS A 2 -0.37 7.92 -5.88
N ASP A 3 -0.90 8.42 -4.76
CA ASP A 3 -2.26 8.10 -4.30
C ASP A 3 -3.32 8.40 -5.38
N ARG A 4 -3.29 9.60 -5.98
CA ARG A 4 -4.17 9.97 -7.11
C ARG A 4 -4.04 9.01 -8.30
N ILE A 5 -2.82 8.60 -8.67
CA ILE A 5 -2.60 7.65 -9.78
C ILE A 5 -3.25 6.29 -9.46
N LEU A 6 -3.12 5.82 -8.21
CA LEU A 6 -3.73 4.59 -7.74
C LEU A 6 -5.27 4.69 -7.59
N CYS A 7 -5.81 5.88 -7.30
CA CYS A 7 -7.25 6.13 -7.34
C CYS A 7 -7.81 6.12 -8.77
N GLU A 8 -7.13 6.79 -9.72
CA GLU A 8 -7.62 6.96 -11.09
C GLU A 8 -7.51 5.67 -11.93
N ARG A 9 -6.51 4.82 -11.66
CA ARG A 9 -6.32 3.50 -12.31
C ARG A 9 -6.36 3.50 -13.84
N ARG A 10 -5.94 4.60 -14.46
CA ARG A 10 -6.00 4.79 -15.92
C ARG A 10 -4.95 3.99 -16.69
N ASP A 11 -3.81 3.73 -16.07
CA ASP A 11 -2.66 3.07 -16.68
C ASP A 11 -2.04 2.06 -15.68
N PRO A 12 -2.07 0.75 -15.97
CA PRO A 12 -1.52 -0.28 -15.09
C PRO A 12 -0.03 -0.09 -14.77
N LEU A 13 0.79 0.33 -15.73
CA LEU A 13 2.21 0.57 -15.52
C LEU A 13 2.42 1.79 -14.63
N ALA A 14 1.63 2.84 -14.81
CA ALA A 14 1.65 4.01 -13.94
C ALA A 14 1.24 3.65 -12.50
N CYS A 15 0.24 2.77 -12.33
CA CYS A 15 -0.15 2.25 -11.02
C CYS A 15 0.98 1.45 -10.37
N CYS A 16 1.63 0.55 -11.11
CA CYS A 16 2.78 -0.21 -10.60
C CYS A 16 3.92 0.72 -10.17
N PHE A 17 4.25 1.71 -11.00
CA PHE A 17 5.26 2.73 -10.69
C PHE A 17 4.87 3.56 -9.45
N ALA A 18 3.61 3.96 -9.33
CA ALA A 18 3.10 4.72 -8.19
C ALA A 18 3.18 3.91 -6.89
N ALA A 19 2.81 2.62 -6.93
CA ALA A 19 2.92 1.71 -5.78
C ALA A 19 4.38 1.50 -5.36
N GLN A 20 5.28 1.24 -6.31
CA GLN A 20 6.72 1.12 -6.04
C GLN A 20 7.29 2.40 -5.43
N THR A 21 6.91 3.56 -5.96
CA THR A 21 7.36 4.87 -5.46
C THR A 21 6.85 5.11 -4.03
N LEU A 22 5.59 4.80 -3.74
CA LEU A 22 5.02 4.91 -2.39
C LEU A 22 5.78 4.05 -1.39
N ARG A 23 6.03 2.78 -1.73
CA ARG A 23 6.85 1.89 -0.91
C ARG A 23 8.21 2.49 -0.61
N GLN A 24 8.92 2.98 -1.63
CA GLN A 24 10.23 3.60 -1.45
C GLN A 24 10.19 4.82 -0.52
N LYS A 25 9.15 5.65 -0.62
CA LYS A 25 8.96 6.80 0.27
C LYS A 25 8.70 6.37 1.72
N ILE A 26 7.91 5.33 1.93
CA ILE A 26 7.69 4.75 3.25
C ILE A 26 9.01 4.22 3.80
N MET A 27 9.80 3.47 3.03
CA MET A 27 11.07 2.92 3.53
C MET A 27 12.13 3.98 3.84
N LYS A 28 12.19 5.08 3.07
CA LYS A 28 13.32 6.03 3.12
C LYS A 28 13.01 7.36 3.81
N SER A 29 11.75 7.78 3.79
CA SER A 29 11.32 9.14 4.12
C SER A 29 10.03 9.18 4.95
N LEU A 30 9.65 8.08 5.62
CA LEU A 30 8.42 8.07 6.44
C LEU A 30 8.46 9.15 7.54
N GLY A 31 9.63 9.39 8.14
CA GLY A 31 9.81 10.42 9.16
C GLY A 31 9.60 11.87 8.70
N GLU A 32 9.50 12.12 7.39
CA GLU A 32 9.11 13.44 6.86
C GLU A 32 7.60 13.70 6.98
N LEU A 33 6.81 12.65 7.20
CA LEU A 33 5.35 12.77 7.38
C LEU A 33 5.01 13.01 8.86
N PRO A 34 4.01 13.87 9.15
CA PRO A 34 3.52 13.99 10.51
C PRO A 34 2.86 12.67 10.94
N ARG A 35 3.03 12.29 12.21
CA ARG A 35 2.52 11.01 12.76
C ARG A 35 1.02 10.83 12.58
N GLU A 36 0.26 11.93 12.59
CA GLU A 36 -1.18 11.95 12.34
C GLU A 36 -1.56 11.42 10.95
N SER A 37 -0.64 11.52 9.97
CA SER A 37 -0.85 11.05 8.60
C SER A 37 -0.57 9.56 8.42
N TYR A 38 0.01 8.87 9.41
CA TYR A 38 0.39 7.46 9.26
C TYR A 38 -0.85 6.56 9.15
N LEU A 39 -1.86 6.80 9.99
CA LEU A 39 -3.11 6.04 9.95
C LEU A 39 -3.88 6.27 8.63
N PRO A 40 -4.12 7.52 8.17
CA PRO A 40 -4.70 7.76 6.85
C PRO A 40 -3.93 7.12 5.71
N LEU A 41 -2.58 7.14 5.75
CA LEU A 41 -1.74 6.50 4.74
C LEU A 41 -1.97 4.99 4.70
N ARG A 42 -2.03 4.34 5.88
CA ARG A 42 -2.31 2.92 6.01
C ARG A 42 -3.67 2.55 5.41
N GLU A 43 -4.72 3.30 5.77
CA GLU A 43 -6.07 3.05 5.25
C GLU A 43 -6.13 3.25 3.73
N SER A 44 -5.44 4.26 3.18
CA SER A 44 -5.30 4.45 1.73
C SER A 44 -4.64 3.22 1.07
N LEU A 45 -3.51 2.72 1.58
CA LEU A 45 -2.82 1.55 1.02
C LEU A 45 -3.70 0.29 1.02
N ILE A 46 -4.41 0.05 2.12
CA ILE A 46 -5.34 -1.10 2.24
C ILE A 46 -6.52 -0.94 1.27
N SER A 47 -7.07 0.27 1.12
CA SER A 47 -8.12 0.56 0.14
C SER A 47 -7.64 0.35 -1.29
N HIS A 48 -6.38 0.65 -1.60
CA HIS A 48 -5.81 0.41 -2.92
C HIS A 48 -5.67 -1.08 -3.20
N LEU A 49 -5.22 -1.86 -2.20
CA LEU A 49 -5.10 -3.32 -2.28
C LEU A 49 -6.44 -4.02 -2.53
N SER A 50 -7.49 -3.65 -1.78
CA SER A 50 -8.81 -4.30 -1.88
C SER A 50 -9.48 -4.12 -3.25
N GLN A 51 -9.04 -3.13 -4.02
CA GLN A 51 -9.59 -2.80 -5.33
C GLN A 51 -8.77 -3.38 -6.48
N ILE A 52 -7.59 -3.97 -6.23
CA ILE A 52 -6.81 -4.63 -7.28
C ILE A 52 -7.39 -6.02 -7.51
N ASP A 53 -7.85 -6.25 -8.73
CA ASP A 53 -8.32 -7.56 -9.15
C ASP A 53 -7.13 -8.43 -9.60
N VAL A 54 -6.75 -9.38 -8.74
CA VAL A 54 -5.66 -10.34 -8.97
C VAL A 54 -6.16 -11.59 -9.73
N SER A 55 -7.48 -11.74 -9.92
CA SER A 55 -8.07 -12.93 -10.55
C SER A 55 -7.85 -13.00 -12.06
N SER A 56 -7.46 -11.88 -12.68
CA SER A 56 -7.23 -11.75 -14.11
C SER A 56 -5.84 -12.22 -14.57
N HIS A 57 -4.98 -12.70 -13.65
CA HIS A 57 -3.60 -13.15 -13.93
C HIS A 57 -2.77 -12.11 -14.73
N ASP A 58 -3.05 -10.82 -14.52
CA ASP A 58 -2.27 -9.73 -15.08
C ASP A 58 -1.00 -9.52 -14.24
N GLN A 59 0.16 -9.78 -14.84
CA GLN A 59 1.46 -9.62 -14.17
C GLN A 59 1.67 -8.22 -13.62
N VAL A 60 1.12 -7.18 -14.26
CA VAL A 60 1.25 -5.79 -13.80
C VAL A 60 0.37 -5.54 -12.58
N ALA A 61 -0.84 -6.12 -12.55
CA ALA A 61 -1.72 -6.08 -11.39
C ALA A 61 -1.09 -6.83 -10.20
N ASP A 62 -0.54 -8.02 -10.43
CA ASP A 62 0.17 -8.82 -9.41
C ASP A 62 1.38 -8.06 -8.84
N ALA A 63 2.17 -7.43 -9.71
CA ALA A 63 3.31 -6.61 -9.30
C ALA A 63 2.85 -5.39 -8.47
N THR A 64 1.77 -4.73 -8.88
CA THR A 64 1.20 -3.58 -8.16
C THR A 64 0.70 -3.99 -6.78
N ALA A 65 -0.05 -5.09 -6.68
CA ALA A 65 -0.51 -5.65 -5.42
C ALA A 65 0.67 -5.99 -4.50
N THR A 66 1.71 -6.63 -5.05
CA THR A 66 2.93 -6.95 -4.30
C THR A 66 3.60 -5.70 -3.74
N GLN A 67 3.75 -4.63 -4.53
CA GLN A 67 4.36 -3.39 -4.04
C GLN A 67 3.55 -2.74 -2.93
N LEU A 68 2.22 -2.77 -3.01
CA LEU A 68 1.35 -2.23 -1.97
C LEU A 68 1.36 -3.09 -0.69
N CYS A 69 1.34 -4.42 -0.81
CA CYS A 69 1.49 -5.33 0.32
C CYS A 69 2.80 -5.08 1.08
N LEU A 70 3.90 -4.93 0.34
CA LEU A 70 5.20 -4.61 0.94
C LEU A 70 5.20 -3.21 1.55
N ALA A 71 4.58 -2.22 0.91
CA ALA A 71 4.44 -0.87 1.47
C ALA A 71 3.70 -0.86 2.82
N VAL A 72 2.63 -1.66 2.95
CA VAL A 72 1.89 -1.82 4.21
C VAL A 72 2.76 -2.49 5.27
N ALA A 73 3.47 -3.56 4.93
CA ALA A 73 4.39 -4.23 5.85
C ALA A 73 5.53 -3.31 6.31
N ASP A 74 6.16 -2.59 5.37
CA ASP A 74 7.23 -1.62 5.63
C ASP A 74 6.75 -0.48 6.53
N LEU A 75 5.48 -0.06 6.41
CA LEU A 75 4.87 0.93 7.28
C LEU A 75 4.69 0.39 8.71
N TYR A 76 4.14 -0.82 8.87
CA TYR A 76 3.96 -1.43 10.19
C TYR A 76 5.27 -1.66 10.93
N ILE A 77 6.33 -2.09 10.22
CA ILE A 77 7.65 -2.30 10.82
C ILE A 77 8.25 -1.00 11.37
N GLN A 78 7.97 0.13 10.73
CA GLN A 78 8.49 1.44 11.14
C GLN A 78 7.66 2.16 12.21
N VAL A 79 6.47 1.64 12.56
CA VAL A 79 5.56 2.23 13.56
C VAL A 79 5.36 1.25 14.72
N PRO A 80 6.30 1.19 15.68
CA PRO A 80 6.31 0.19 16.75
C PRO A 80 5.10 0.28 17.70
N GLU A 81 4.38 1.41 17.71
CA GLU A 81 3.16 1.59 18.50
C GLU A 81 2.00 0.73 17.98
N TRP A 82 2.05 0.30 16.72
CA TRP A 82 1.02 -0.54 16.10
C TRP A 82 1.25 -2.02 16.42
N ASN A 83 0.70 -2.46 17.55
CA ASN A 83 0.74 -3.84 18.02
C ASN A 83 -0.35 -4.70 17.35
N ASN A 84 -0.15 -6.02 17.30
CA ASN A 84 -1.12 -7.01 16.75
C ASN A 84 -1.58 -6.76 15.30
N TRP A 85 -0.80 -6.00 14.53
CA TRP A 85 -1.18 -5.58 13.18
C TRP A 85 -1.39 -6.75 12.20
N VAL A 86 -0.69 -7.87 12.40
CA VAL A 86 -0.87 -9.07 11.57
C VAL A 86 -2.30 -9.59 11.71
N THR A 87 -2.83 -9.63 12.93
CA THR A 87 -4.21 -10.06 13.20
C THR A 87 -5.22 -9.10 12.57
N ASP A 88 -5.00 -7.79 12.71
CA ASP A 88 -5.88 -6.78 12.09
C ASP A 88 -5.85 -6.83 10.56
N LEU A 89 -4.68 -7.04 9.97
CA LEU A 89 -4.50 -7.18 8.54
C LEU A 89 -5.19 -8.45 8.03
N LEU A 90 -4.99 -9.59 8.69
CA LEU A 90 -5.65 -10.84 8.33
C LEU A 90 -7.17 -10.72 8.41
N ASN A 91 -7.72 -10.11 9.46
CA ASN A 91 -9.17 -9.88 9.58
C ASN A 91 -9.74 -9.01 8.45
N ARG A 92 -8.93 -8.15 7.82
CA ARG A 92 -9.32 -7.34 6.65
C ARG A 92 -9.03 -8.01 5.31
N CYS A 93 -8.10 -8.95 5.27
CA CYS A 93 -7.66 -9.67 4.07
C CYS A 93 -8.23 -11.09 3.95
N VAL A 94 -9.15 -11.53 4.82
CA VAL A 94 -9.93 -12.76 4.59
C VAL A 94 -10.74 -12.58 3.29
N LEU A 95 -10.13 -13.13 2.24
CA LEU A 95 -10.70 -13.63 0.99
C LEU A 95 -11.86 -14.61 1.25
#